data_AF-A0A497A158-F1
#
_entry.id   AF-A0A497A158-F1
#
_cell.length_a   1.000
_cell.length_b   1.000
_cell.length_c   1.000
_cell.angle_alpha   90.00
_cell.angle_beta   90.00
_cell.angle_gamma   90.00
#
_symmetry.space_group_name_H-M   'P 1'
#
loop_
_entity.id
_entity.type
_entity.pdbx_description
1 polymer ?
#
loop_
_entity_poly.entity_id
_entity_poly.type
_entity_poly.pdbx_seq_one_letter_code
_entity_poly.pdbx_strand_id
1 'polypeptide(L)'
;MKRKQILIGISVLVLLLALAAGLSLAQGPRPPGMKTGVENKTGLAGGSDYIPVQGRLTDAGGNPLDGTYSLTFRLYDVSTGGTPLCSDTNSV
;
A
#
# COMPACT_ATOMS: atom_id res chain seq x y z
N MET A 1 -8.23 40.30 39.53
CA MET A 1 -7.71 38.93 39.32
C MET A 1 -8.79 38.01 38.72
N LYS A 2 -9.95 37.83 39.38
CA LYS A 2 -11.00 36.86 38.98
C LYS A 2 -11.63 37.11 37.59
N ARG A 3 -11.95 38.36 37.22
CA ARG A 3 -12.47 38.70 35.88
C ARG A 3 -11.50 38.37 34.73
N LYS A 4 -10.19 38.57 34.93
CA LYS A 4 -9.17 38.24 33.91
C LYS A 4 -9.03 36.72 33.74
N GLN A 5 -9.12 35.96 34.83
CA GLN A 5 -9.11 34.49 34.80
C GLN A 5 -10.36 33.92 34.11
N ILE A 6 -11.53 34.52 34.32
CA ILE A 6 -12.77 34.14 33.63
C ILE A 6 -12.67 34.36 32.11
N LEU A 7 -12.11 35.50 31.68
CA LEU A 7 -11.93 35.80 30.26
C LEU A 7 -10.96 34.84 29.57
N ILE A 8 -9.83 34.51 30.23
CA ILE A 8 -8.86 33.54 29.72
C ILE A 8 -9.51 32.14 29.59
N GLY A 9 -10.30 31.73 30.58
CA GLY A 9 -11.01 30.45 30.54
C GLY A 9 -11.98 30.34 29.36
N ILE A 10 -12.72 31.41 29.07
CA ILE A 10 -13.65 31.46 27.92
C ILE A 10 -12.88 31.39 26.60
N SER A 11 -11.77 32.13 26.46
CA SER A 11 -10.96 32.10 25.25
C SER A 11 -10.35 30.72 24.98
N VAL A 12 -9.85 30.04 26.02
CA VAL A 12 -9.32 28.68 25.90
C VAL A 12 -10.42 27.68 25.54
N LEU A 13 -11.61 27.81 26.13
CA LEU A 13 -12.74 26.94 25.82
C LEU A 13 -13.20 27.10 24.36
N VAL A 14 -13.28 28.35 23.87
CA VAL A 14 -13.65 28.64 22.48
C VAL A 14 -12.59 28.10 21.50
N LEU A 15 -11.31 28.24 21.84
CA LEU A 15 -10.21 27.69 21.03
C LEU A 15 -10.24 26.16 20.96
N LEU A 16 -10.52 25.50 22.09
CA LEU A 16 -10.66 24.04 22.16
C LEU A 16 -11.87 23.53 21.34
N LEU A 17 -13.00 24.24 21.40
CA LEU A 17 -14.18 23.93 20.61
C LEU A 17 -13.94 24.10 19.10
N ALA A 18 -13.23 25.15 18.70
CA ALA A 18 -12.86 25.37 17.30
C ALA A 18 -11.89 24.29 16.78
N LEU A 19 -10.93 23.86 17.61
CA LEU A 19 -10.00 22.77 17.26
C LEU A 19 -10.74 21.44 17.07
N ALA A 20 -11.67 21.10 17.98
CA ALA A 20 -12.45 19.87 17.87
C ALA A 20 -13.32 19.83 16.60
N ALA A 21 -13.96 20.95 16.25
CA ALA A 21 -14.75 21.05 15.02
C ALA A 21 -13.87 20.97 13.75
N GLY A 22 -12.66 21.54 13.78
CA GLY A 22 -11.71 21.49 12.66
C GLY A 22 -11.22 20.08 12.30
N LEU A 23 -11.06 19.18 13.28
CA LEU A 23 -10.69 17.78 13.01
C LEU A 23 -11.85 16.93 12.47
N SER A 24 -13.09 17.24 12.81
CA SER A 24 -14.26 16.43 12.41
C SER A 24 -14.75 16.69 10.98
N LEU A 25 -14.45 17.83 10.37
CA LEU A 25 -14.92 18.18 9.02
C LEU A 25 -13.96 17.76 7.89
N ALA A 26 -12.76 17.26 8.20
CA ALA A 26 -11.80 16.80 7.19
C ALA A 26 -12.19 15.47 6.51
N GLN A 27 -13.17 14.75 7.07
CA GLN A 27 -13.75 13.57 6.43
C GLN A 27 -15.21 13.86 6.11
N GLY A 28 -15.49 14.26 4.86
CA GLY A 28 -16.86 14.28 4.34
C GLY A 28 -17.52 12.89 4.46
N PRO A 29 -18.85 12.80 4.27
CA PRO A 29 -19.56 11.51 4.31
C PRO A 29 -18.83 10.51 3.41
N ARG A 30 -18.34 9.40 3.99
CA ARG A 30 -17.71 8.33 3.21
C ARG A 30 -18.70 7.91 2.13
N PRO A 31 -18.31 7.90 0.84
CA PRO A 31 -19.15 7.35 -0.21
C PRO A 31 -19.60 5.94 0.18
N PRO A 32 -20.89 5.61 0.10
CA PRO A 32 -21.36 4.24 0.30
C PRO A 32 -20.62 3.33 -0.67
N GLY A 33 -19.79 2.43 -0.14
CA GLY A 33 -18.93 1.54 -0.94
C GLY A 33 -17.42 1.68 -0.70
N MET A 34 -16.96 2.69 0.04
CA MET A 34 -15.55 2.77 0.43
C MET A 34 -15.23 1.70 1.49
N LYS A 35 -14.77 0.54 1.04
CA LYS A 35 -14.16 -0.49 1.90
C LYS A 35 -13.00 0.18 2.64
N THR A 36 -12.93 0.06 3.96
CA THR A 36 -11.71 0.41 4.70
C THR A 36 -10.58 -0.40 4.12
N GLY A 37 -9.70 0.26 3.35
CA GLY A 37 -8.53 -0.31 2.72
C GLY A 37 -7.44 -0.63 3.74
N VAL A 38 -7.79 -1.47 4.70
CA VAL A 38 -6.92 -2.50 5.26
C VAL A 38 -7.84 -3.68 5.49
N GLU A 39 -8.35 -4.25 4.38
CA GLU A 39 -8.55 -5.70 4.41
C GLU A 39 -7.14 -6.22 4.63
N ASN A 40 -6.83 -6.55 5.87
CA ASN A 40 -5.72 -7.43 6.18
C ASN A 40 -6.13 -8.79 5.61
N LYS A 41 -6.18 -8.85 4.28
CA LYS A 41 -6.09 -10.08 3.53
C LYS A 41 -4.66 -10.47 3.82
N THR A 42 -4.46 -11.18 4.92
CA THR A 42 -3.60 -12.35 4.86
C THR A 42 -4.01 -13.02 3.56
N GLY A 43 -3.21 -12.82 2.50
CA GLY A 43 -3.50 -13.19 1.12
C GLY A 43 -3.45 -14.71 0.94
N LEU A 44 -4.05 -15.44 1.87
CA LEU A 44 -4.05 -16.88 2.00
C LEU A 44 -5.46 -17.44 2.29
N ALA A 45 -6.49 -16.59 2.37
CA ALA A 45 -7.86 -17.08 2.19
C ALA A 45 -8.14 -17.25 0.68
N GLY A 46 -7.53 -18.28 0.09
CA GLY A 46 -7.48 -18.54 -1.36
C GLY A 46 -6.23 -17.99 -2.06
N GLY A 47 -5.07 -17.99 -1.38
CA GLY A 47 -3.82 -17.49 -1.92
C GLY A 47 -3.35 -18.31 -3.12
N SER A 48 -2.93 -17.62 -4.19
CA SER A 48 -2.31 -18.25 -5.35
C SER A 48 -1.05 -18.99 -4.92
N ASP A 49 -0.87 -20.24 -5.36
CA ASP A 49 0.38 -21.01 -5.19
C ASP A 49 1.56 -20.40 -5.99
N TYR A 50 1.33 -19.30 -6.71
CA TYR A 50 2.30 -18.62 -7.56
C TYR A 50 2.74 -17.28 -6.97
N ILE A 51 4.02 -16.98 -7.16
CA ILE A 51 4.60 -15.66 -6.92
C ILE A 51 4.36 -14.81 -8.16
N PRO A 52 3.55 -13.73 -8.08
CA PRO A 52 3.34 -12.86 -9.23
C PRO A 52 4.63 -12.07 -9.53
N VAL A 53 5.11 -12.15 -10.78
CA VAL A 53 6.28 -11.40 -11.25
C VAL A 53 5.81 -10.40 -12.31
N GLN A 54 6.12 -9.12 -12.12
CA GLN A 54 5.82 -8.05 -13.07
C GLN A 54 7.12 -7.42 -13.58
N GLY A 55 7.17 -7.08 -14.86
CA GLY A 55 8.33 -6.44 -15.47
C GLY A 55 8.15 -6.19 -16.97
N ARG A 56 9.17 -5.58 -17.59
CA ARG A 56 9.28 -5.40 -19.04
C ARG A 56 10.66 -5.86 -19.48
N LEU A 57 10.70 -6.69 -20.53
CA LEU A 57 11.97 -7.12 -21.11
C LEU A 57 12.56 -5.97 -21.92
N THR A 58 13.83 -5.64 -21.66
CA THR A 58 14.55 -4.58 -22.36
C THR A 58 15.93 -5.04 -22.80
N ASP A 59 16.48 -4.37 -23.82
CA ASP A 59 17.90 -4.51 -24.16
C ASP A 59 18.81 -3.83 -23.11
N ALA A 60 20.12 -3.89 -23.35
CA ALA A 60 21.12 -3.25 -22.49
C ALA A 60 21.05 -1.70 -22.49
N GLY A 61 20.42 -1.11 -23.51
CA GLY A 61 20.14 0.32 -23.59
C GLY A 61 18.83 0.74 -22.90
N GLY A 62 18.05 -0.22 -22.38
CA GLY A 62 16.75 0.02 -21.75
C GLY A 62 15.59 0.13 -22.73
N ASN A 63 15.80 -0.14 -24.03
CA ASN A 63 14.72 -0.15 -25.01
C ASN A 63 13.88 -1.41 -24.80
N PRO A 64 12.53 -1.31 -24.80
CA PRO A 64 11.66 -2.48 -24.77
C PRO A 64 11.98 -3.42 -25.94
N LEU A 65 12.02 -4.73 -25.65
CA LEU A 65 12.08 -5.73 -26.70
C LEU A 65 10.66 -6.12 -27.12
N ASP A 66 10.41 -6.03 -28.42
CA ASP A 66 9.17 -6.50 -29.04
C ASP A 66 9.29 -7.97 -29.49
N GLY A 67 8.16 -8.67 -29.54
CA GLY A 67 8.08 -10.08 -29.91
C GLY A 67 7.77 -11.00 -28.73
N THR A 68 7.70 -12.31 -29.00
CA THR A 68 7.44 -13.32 -27.97
C THR A 68 8.74 -13.92 -27.45
N TYR A 69 8.92 -13.91 -26.13
CA TYR A 69 10.11 -14.45 -25.49
C TYR A 69 9.74 -15.49 -24.44
N SER A 70 10.46 -16.61 -24.44
CA SER A 70 10.36 -17.60 -23.37
C SER A 70 11.26 -17.20 -22.20
N LEU A 71 10.65 -16.94 -21.05
CA LEU A 71 11.31 -16.60 -19.80
C LEU A 71 11.20 -17.78 -18.82
N THR A 72 12.31 -18.17 -18.21
CA THR A 72 12.34 -19.19 -17.15
C THR A 72 12.69 -18.57 -15.82
N PHE A 73 11.81 -18.72 -14.84
CA PHE A 73 11.97 -18.27 -13.46
C PHE A 73 12.34 -19.45 -12.57
N ARG A 74 13.30 -19.25 -11.65
CA ARG A 74 13.74 -20.30 -10.72
C ARG A 74 13.87 -19.74 -9.31
N LEU A 75 13.41 -20.52 -8.34
CA LEU A 75 13.51 -20.20 -6.92
C LEU A 75 14.53 -21.12 -6.24
N TYR A 76 15.40 -20.54 -5.43
CA TYR A 76 16.44 -21.23 -4.65
C TYR A 76 16.33 -20.80 -3.18
N ASP A 77 16.71 -21.68 -2.26
CA ASP A 77 16.93 -21.37 -0.84
C ASP A 77 18.38 -21.00 -0.52
N VAL A 78 19.33 -21.37 -1.38
CA VAL A 78 20.76 -21.05 -1.25
C VAL A 78 21.12 -19.85 -2.13
N SER A 79 21.76 -18.84 -1.54
CA SER A 79 22.12 -17.58 -2.22
C SER A 79 23.11 -17.72 -3.37
N THR A 80 23.94 -18.78 -3.36
CA THR A 80 24.90 -19.07 -4.43
C THR A 80 24.30 -19.91 -5.57
N GLY A 81 23.00 -20.22 -5.50
CA GLY A 81 22.33 -21.16 -6.41
C GLY A 81 22.49 -22.62 -5.99
N GLY A 82 22.09 -23.53 -6.89
CA GLY A 82 22.09 -24.98 -6.63
C GLY A 82 20.96 -25.69 -7.38
N THR A 83 20.35 -26.67 -6.75
CA THR A 83 19.09 -27.28 -7.24
C THR A 83 17.93 -26.32 -6.94
N PRO A 84 17.12 -25.93 -7.95
CA PRO A 84 15.98 -25.05 -7.70
C PRO A 84 14.90 -25.78 -6.91
N LEU A 85 14.28 -25.06 -5.96
CA LEU A 85 13.06 -25.50 -5.30
C LEU A 85 11.86 -25.53 -6.27
N CYS A 86 11.87 -24.62 -7.25
CA CYS A 86 10.83 -24.49 -8.27
C CYS A 86 11.43 -23.89 -9.56
N SER A 87 10.90 -24.29 -10.71
CA SER A 87 11.20 -23.72 -12.03
C SER A 87 9.92 -23.60 -12.84
N ASP A 88 9.66 -22.42 -13.40
CA ASP A 88 8.51 -22.15 -14.26
C ASP A 88 8.96 -21.43 -15.54
N THR A 89 8.36 -21.78 -16.68
CA THR A 89 8.68 -21.16 -17.98
C THR A 89 7.43 -20.59 -18.59
N ASN A 90 7.46 -19.29 -18.91
CA ASN A 90 6.34 -18.56 -19.50
C ASN A 90 6.75 -17.92 -20.83
N SER A 91 5.81 -17.83 -21.77
CA SER A 91 5.99 -17.07 -23.00
C SER A 91 5.24 -15.75 -22.88
N VAL A 92 5.98 -14.64 -22.97
CA VAL A 92 5.47 -13.27 -22.84
C VAL A 92 5.67 -12.46 -24.11
#